data_AF-A0A6J0CM94-F1
#
_entry.id   AF-A0A6J0CM94-F1
#
_cell.length_a   1.000
_cell.length_b   1.000
_cell.length_c   1.000
_cell.angle_alpha   90.00
_cell.angle_beta   90.00
_cell.angle_gamma   90.00
#
_symmetry.space_group_name_H-M   'P 1'
#
loop_
_entity.id
_entity.type
_entity.pdbx_description
1 polymer ?
#
loop_
_entity_poly.entity_id
_entity_poly.type
_entity_poly.pdbx_seq_one_letter_code
_entity_poly.pdbx_strand_id
1 'polypeptide(L)'
;TVDSSKARTSLDALKISLRQLRWKEFPFGRRLPCDIYWHGVSFHDNDILSGQVNKFPGMTEMVRKITLSRALRIMQNLFPEEYNFYPRSWILPEEFQLFVAQVRMVKDGDPSWKPTFIVKPDGGCQGDGIYLIKDPNDIRLTGTLQSRPAVVQEYIYKPLLIDKLKFDIRLYVLLKSLDPLEIYIAKDGLSRFCTEPYQEPNPQNLHHVFMHLTNYSLNIHSGKFIHSDSASTGSKRTFSSILCRLSSKGVDIKKVWSDIISLVIKTVIALTPELKVFYQSDIPTGRPGPTCFQILGFDILLMKSLKPMLLEVNANPSMRIEHEYELSPGVFENIPSLVDEEVKVAVIRDTLRLMDPLKKKKETQSQHPEKPVTGKEDLDCEMTGDPDSNPEAHLPSICLKQVFPKYAKQFNYLRLVDRMANLFIRFLGIKGTMKLGPTGFRTFIRNCKLSSSSLSMAAVDILYIDITRRWNSVTLDQRDSGMCLQAFVEAFFFLAQRKFKMLPLHEQVASLIDLCEYHLSLLDEKRLLCGRRRRPQSSPPQEMNARTQSAAGSLAPRMIGANKLSHSRHALS
;
A
#
# COMPACT_ATOMS: atom_id res chain seq x y z
N THR A 1 18.97 -7.53 -14.99
CA THR A 1 19.17 -8.83 -14.33
C THR A 1 18.10 -9.01 -13.27
N VAL A 2 17.55 -10.21 -13.10
CA VAL A 2 16.47 -10.47 -12.13
C VAL A 2 16.79 -11.67 -11.27
N ASP A 3 16.72 -11.49 -9.95
CA ASP A 3 16.74 -12.59 -8.98
C ASP A 3 15.33 -13.15 -8.80
N SER A 4 15.13 -14.41 -9.19
CA SER A 4 13.84 -15.12 -9.11
C SER A 4 13.80 -16.19 -8.01
N SER A 5 14.87 -16.31 -7.20
CA SER A 5 15.02 -17.36 -6.18
C SER A 5 13.91 -17.38 -5.13
N LYS A 6 13.29 -16.22 -4.88
CA LYS A 6 12.21 -16.04 -3.90
C LYS A 6 10.84 -15.79 -4.54
N ALA A 7 10.66 -16.03 -5.84
CA ALA A 7 9.46 -15.64 -6.60
C ALA A 7 8.18 -16.44 -6.27
N ARG A 8 8.31 -17.67 -5.74
CA ARG A 8 7.18 -18.55 -5.32
C ARG A 8 6.09 -18.67 -6.40
N THR A 9 4.85 -18.27 -6.10
CA THR A 9 3.67 -18.42 -6.97
C THR A 9 3.76 -17.68 -8.31
N SER A 10 4.70 -16.76 -8.45
CA SER A 10 4.90 -15.98 -9.67
C SER A 10 5.99 -16.54 -10.59
N LEU A 11 6.67 -17.61 -10.19
CA LEU A 11 7.89 -18.10 -10.86
C LEU A 11 7.67 -18.41 -12.34
N ASP A 12 6.63 -19.18 -12.69
CA ASP A 12 6.45 -19.63 -14.07
C ASP A 12 6.06 -18.48 -15.01
N ALA A 13 5.13 -17.63 -14.56
CA ALA A 13 4.77 -16.42 -15.29
C ALA A 13 5.95 -15.43 -15.41
N LEU A 14 6.80 -15.34 -14.38
CA LEU A 14 8.04 -14.56 -14.40
C LEU A 14 9.03 -15.11 -15.42
N LYS A 15 9.26 -16.43 -15.45
CA LYS A 15 10.14 -17.08 -16.44
C LYS A 15 9.69 -16.84 -17.87
N ILE A 16 8.38 -16.92 -18.15
CA ILE A 16 7.82 -16.59 -19.47
C ILE A 16 8.11 -15.13 -19.79
N SER A 17 7.84 -14.22 -18.85
CA SER A 17 8.05 -12.77 -19.03
C SER A 17 9.53 -12.43 -19.29
N LEU A 18 10.46 -13.02 -18.54
CA LEU A 18 11.90 -12.79 -18.70
C LEU A 18 12.40 -13.31 -20.05
N ARG A 19 11.90 -14.46 -20.51
CA ARG A 19 12.21 -14.99 -21.85
C ARG A 19 11.72 -14.05 -22.96
N GLN A 20 10.47 -13.56 -22.87
CA GLN A 20 9.91 -12.61 -23.83
C GLN A 20 10.72 -11.30 -23.88
N LEU A 21 11.19 -10.81 -22.72
CA LEU A 21 11.98 -9.58 -22.65
C LEU A 21 13.48 -9.79 -22.94
N ARG A 22 13.94 -11.04 -23.06
CA ARG A 22 15.36 -11.40 -23.16
C ARG A 22 16.18 -10.91 -21.96
N TRP A 23 15.60 -10.95 -20.77
CA TRP A 23 16.25 -10.53 -19.53
C TRP A 23 16.98 -11.71 -18.87
N LYS A 24 18.15 -11.45 -18.28
CA LYS A 24 18.95 -12.46 -17.58
C LYS A 24 18.38 -12.78 -16.20
N GLU A 25 17.94 -14.02 -16.02
CA GLU A 25 17.43 -14.61 -14.77
C GLU A 25 18.56 -15.19 -13.90
N PHE A 26 18.42 -15.08 -12.59
CA PHE A 26 19.23 -15.77 -11.58
C PHE A 26 18.31 -16.57 -10.62
N PRO A 27 18.05 -17.86 -10.91
CA PRO A 27 17.06 -18.65 -10.16
C PRO A 27 17.52 -19.11 -8.78
N PHE A 28 18.83 -19.11 -8.52
CA PHE A 28 19.41 -19.49 -7.22
C PHE A 28 19.98 -18.28 -6.46
N GLY A 29 19.64 -17.06 -6.89
CA GLY A 29 20.25 -15.83 -6.42
C GLY A 29 21.71 -15.70 -6.86
N ARG A 30 22.38 -14.63 -6.42
CA ARG A 30 23.81 -14.42 -6.67
C ARG A 30 24.42 -13.47 -5.65
N ARG A 31 25.76 -13.51 -5.49
CA ARG A 31 26.50 -12.63 -4.58
C ARG A 31 26.55 -11.16 -5.04
N LEU A 32 26.51 -10.92 -6.35
CA LEU A 32 26.56 -9.56 -6.92
C LEU A 32 25.16 -8.93 -6.92
N PRO A 33 25.02 -7.62 -6.69
CA PRO A 33 23.71 -6.96 -6.69
C PRO A 33 22.94 -7.18 -8.00
N CYS A 34 21.67 -7.57 -7.93
CA CYS A 34 20.78 -7.66 -9.09
C CYS A 34 20.06 -6.31 -9.33
N ASP A 35 19.61 -6.08 -10.56
CA ASP A 35 18.82 -4.89 -10.86
C ASP A 35 17.42 -4.97 -10.23
N ILE A 36 16.81 -6.16 -10.28
CA ILE A 36 15.50 -6.45 -9.67
C ILE A 36 15.58 -7.73 -8.84
N TYR A 37 14.98 -7.68 -7.64
CA TYR A 37 14.75 -8.80 -6.75
C TYR A 37 13.25 -9.11 -6.71
N TRP A 38 12.87 -10.31 -7.14
CA TRP A 38 11.47 -10.72 -7.23
C TRP A 38 11.11 -11.69 -6.11
N HIS A 39 10.39 -11.18 -5.12
CA HIS A 39 9.95 -11.89 -3.93
C HIS A 39 8.46 -12.24 -4.00
N GLY A 40 8.08 -13.37 -3.41
CA GLY A 40 6.70 -13.86 -3.39
C GLY A 40 5.83 -13.18 -2.33
N VAL A 41 6.35 -12.95 -1.12
CA VAL A 41 5.54 -12.53 0.05
C VAL A 41 6.01 -11.22 0.66
N SER A 42 7.22 -11.20 1.20
CA SER A 42 7.86 -10.02 1.79
C SER A 42 9.36 -10.08 1.58
N PHE A 43 10.05 -9.00 1.94
CA PHE A 43 11.50 -9.00 2.10
C PHE A 43 11.82 -8.38 3.46
N HIS A 44 12.68 -9.06 4.20
CA HIS A 44 13.33 -8.56 5.43
C HIS A 44 14.85 -8.69 5.28
N ASP A 45 15.29 -8.76 4.03
CA ASP A 45 16.66 -9.10 3.67
C ASP A 45 17.50 -7.83 3.71
N ASN A 46 18.16 -7.61 4.84
CA ASN A 46 19.03 -6.45 5.06
C ASN A 46 20.22 -6.42 4.09
N ASP A 47 20.47 -7.51 3.36
CA ASP A 47 21.58 -7.64 2.41
C ASP A 47 21.28 -6.97 1.06
N ILE A 48 20.04 -6.56 0.79
CA ILE A 48 19.70 -5.82 -0.43
C ILE A 48 20.05 -4.33 -0.23
N LEU A 49 21.30 -3.98 -0.58
CA LEU A 49 21.81 -2.60 -0.40
C LEU A 49 21.54 -1.68 -1.61
N SER A 50 21.07 -2.23 -2.73
CA SER A 50 20.80 -1.49 -3.98
C SER A 50 19.85 -2.24 -4.90
N GLY A 51 19.42 -1.61 -6.00
CA GLY A 51 18.50 -2.21 -6.97
C GLY A 51 17.03 -1.95 -6.61
N GLN A 52 16.15 -2.81 -7.11
CA GLN A 52 14.71 -2.68 -6.94
C GLN A 52 14.10 -3.98 -6.42
N VAL A 53 13.10 -3.89 -5.53
CA VAL A 53 12.38 -5.06 -5.00
C VAL A 53 10.88 -4.92 -5.22
N ASN A 54 10.21 -6.02 -5.59
CA ASN A 54 8.79 -6.04 -5.92
C ASN A 54 7.84 -6.08 -4.69
N LYS A 55 8.27 -5.51 -3.56
CA LYS A 55 7.52 -5.44 -2.30
C LYS A 55 7.78 -4.13 -1.58
N PHE A 56 6.76 -3.52 -0.99
CA PHE A 56 6.90 -2.45 -0.01
C PHE A 56 6.94 -3.01 1.42
N PRO A 57 7.82 -2.49 2.29
CA PRO A 57 7.71 -2.69 3.74
C PRO A 57 6.30 -2.35 4.25
N GLY A 58 5.76 -3.18 5.13
CA GLY A 58 4.45 -2.96 5.75
C GLY A 58 3.22 -3.21 4.88
N MET A 59 3.37 -3.57 3.60
CA MET A 59 2.19 -3.73 2.71
C MET A 59 1.27 -4.85 3.18
N THR A 60 1.83 -6.00 3.58
CA THR A 60 1.04 -7.15 4.03
C THR A 60 0.24 -6.79 5.27
N GLU A 61 0.85 -6.07 6.21
CA GLU A 61 0.28 -5.59 7.46
C GLU A 61 -0.81 -4.55 7.20
N MET A 62 -0.58 -3.67 6.23
CA MET A 62 -1.46 -2.56 5.87
C MET A 62 -2.75 -3.04 5.19
N VAL A 63 -2.67 -4.06 4.34
CA VAL A 63 -3.86 -4.58 3.63
C VAL A 63 -4.61 -5.66 4.41
N ARG A 64 -4.19 -6.00 5.63
CA ARG A 64 -5.01 -6.79 6.56
C ARG A 64 -6.35 -6.10 6.80
N LYS A 65 -7.40 -6.88 7.05
CA LYS A 65 -8.78 -6.39 7.03
C LYS A 65 -9.00 -5.28 8.05
N ILE A 66 -8.45 -5.41 9.25
CA ILE A 66 -8.55 -4.39 10.30
C ILE A 66 -7.81 -3.13 9.89
N THR A 67 -6.55 -3.23 9.47
CA THR A 67 -5.72 -2.06 9.13
C THR A 67 -6.27 -1.33 7.90
N LEU A 68 -6.69 -2.05 6.86
CA LEU A 68 -7.37 -1.52 5.69
C LEU A 68 -8.67 -0.81 6.10
N SER A 69 -9.49 -1.44 6.96
CA SER A 69 -10.73 -0.83 7.46
C SER A 69 -10.46 0.47 8.22
N ARG A 70 -9.42 0.52 9.05
CA ARG A 70 -9.03 1.74 9.79
C ARG A 70 -8.66 2.87 8.82
N ALA A 71 -7.80 2.59 7.84
CA ALA A 71 -7.40 3.60 6.86
C ALA A 71 -8.59 4.11 6.03
N LEU A 72 -9.43 3.22 5.52
CA LEU A 72 -10.62 3.62 4.76
C LEU A 72 -11.62 4.39 5.61
N ARG A 73 -11.83 4.01 6.88
CA ARG A 73 -12.72 4.74 7.80
C ARG A 73 -12.19 6.12 8.16
N ILE A 74 -10.88 6.30 8.32
CA ILE A 74 -10.28 7.65 8.47
C ILE A 74 -10.64 8.51 7.26
N MET A 75 -10.52 7.96 6.06
CA MET A 75 -10.89 8.66 4.84
C MET A 75 -12.40 8.89 4.70
N GLN A 76 -13.25 7.98 5.15
CA GLN A 76 -14.71 8.17 5.20
C GLN A 76 -15.12 9.28 6.18
N ASN A 77 -14.40 9.44 7.29
CA ASN A 77 -14.67 10.51 8.25
C ASN A 77 -14.33 11.90 7.65
N LEU A 78 -13.28 11.98 6.83
CA LEU A 78 -12.88 13.21 6.16
C LEU A 78 -13.73 13.49 4.91
N PHE A 79 -13.98 12.46 4.10
CA PHE A 79 -14.57 12.56 2.77
C PHE A 79 -15.64 11.46 2.57
N PRO A 80 -16.80 11.55 3.26
CA PRO A 80 -17.80 10.48 3.28
C PRO A 80 -18.33 10.13 1.88
N GLU A 81 -18.62 11.15 1.05
CA GLU A 81 -19.11 10.94 -0.32
C GLU A 81 -18.06 10.32 -1.25
N GLU A 82 -16.79 10.61 -1.01
CA GLU A 82 -15.70 10.13 -1.85
C GLU A 82 -15.35 8.67 -1.57
N TYR A 83 -15.54 8.22 -0.31
CA TYR A 83 -15.19 6.87 0.18
C TYR A 83 -16.42 6.00 0.47
N ASN A 84 -17.56 6.30 -0.15
CA ASN A 84 -18.79 5.51 -0.05
C ASN A 84 -18.75 4.17 -0.84
N PHE A 85 -17.57 3.79 -1.37
CA PHE A 85 -17.31 2.52 -2.06
C PHE A 85 -16.80 1.40 -1.13
N TYR A 86 -16.68 1.68 0.17
CA TYR A 86 -16.32 0.70 1.19
C TYR A 86 -17.50 0.52 2.17
N PRO A 87 -18.04 -0.70 2.37
CA PRO A 87 -19.18 -0.90 3.25
C PRO A 87 -18.86 -0.56 4.70
N ARG A 88 -19.87 -0.13 5.46
CA ARG A 88 -19.71 0.20 6.88
C ARG A 88 -19.17 -1.02 7.62
N SER A 89 -18.17 -0.79 8.47
CA SER A 89 -17.39 -1.84 9.11
C SER A 89 -17.05 -1.51 10.55
N TRP A 90 -17.01 -2.54 11.39
CA TRP A 90 -16.64 -2.50 12.82
C TRP A 90 -15.55 -3.53 13.10
N ILE A 91 -14.66 -3.22 14.02
CA ILE A 91 -13.49 -4.01 14.39
C ILE A 91 -13.80 -4.72 15.71
N LEU A 92 -13.65 -6.04 15.70
CA LEU A 92 -13.86 -6.88 16.86
C LEU A 92 -12.55 -7.33 17.49
N PRO A 93 -12.50 -7.51 18.82
CA PRO A 93 -13.62 -7.36 19.78
C PRO A 93 -13.91 -5.91 20.23
N GLU A 94 -13.05 -4.95 19.89
CA GLU A 94 -13.00 -3.62 20.52
C GLU A 94 -14.27 -2.79 20.31
N GLU A 95 -14.86 -2.86 19.12
CA GLU A 95 -16.04 -2.08 18.73
C GLU A 95 -17.34 -2.89 18.80
N PHE A 96 -17.34 -4.07 19.45
CA PHE A 96 -18.54 -4.92 19.52
C PHE A 96 -19.74 -4.19 20.14
N GLN A 97 -19.53 -3.46 21.24
CA GLN A 97 -20.60 -2.72 21.90
C GLN A 97 -21.12 -1.58 21.04
N LEU A 98 -20.23 -0.90 20.30
CA LEU A 98 -20.61 0.15 19.34
C LEU A 98 -21.43 -0.43 18.19
N PHE A 99 -21.03 -1.58 17.66
CA PHE A 99 -21.77 -2.32 16.63
C PHE A 99 -23.18 -2.67 17.11
N VAL A 100 -23.32 -3.29 18.28
CA VAL A 100 -24.63 -3.65 18.85
C VAL A 100 -25.51 -2.41 19.06
N ALA A 101 -24.96 -1.35 19.65
CA ALA A 101 -25.70 -0.12 19.92
C ALA A 101 -26.18 0.55 18.62
N GLN A 102 -25.33 0.61 17.60
CA GLN A 102 -25.68 1.22 16.32
C GLN A 102 -26.75 0.40 15.58
N VAL A 103 -26.64 -0.93 15.57
CA VAL A 103 -27.66 -1.79 14.94
C VAL A 103 -29.01 -1.65 15.63
N ARG A 104 -29.03 -1.60 16.98
CA ARG A 104 -30.26 -1.35 17.75
C ARG A 104 -30.88 0.00 17.42
N MET A 105 -30.09 1.07 17.46
CA MET A 105 -30.57 2.43 17.17
C MET A 105 -31.21 2.56 15.78
N VAL A 106 -30.60 1.95 14.75
CA VAL A 106 -31.17 1.99 13.39
C VAL A 106 -32.43 1.13 13.31
N LYS A 107 -32.46 -0.04 13.94
CA LYS A 107 -33.64 -0.93 13.97
C LYS A 107 -34.82 -0.30 14.71
N ASP A 108 -34.56 0.47 15.77
CA ASP A 108 -35.60 1.20 16.51
C ASP A 108 -36.18 2.35 15.68
N GLY A 109 -35.35 3.00 14.84
CA GLY A 109 -35.79 4.05 13.92
C GLY A 109 -36.45 3.54 12.63
N ASP A 110 -36.05 2.36 12.16
CA ASP A 110 -36.62 1.67 10.99
C ASP A 110 -36.77 0.16 11.26
N PRO A 111 -37.93 -0.28 11.79
CA PRO A 111 -38.20 -1.69 12.07
C PRO A 111 -38.19 -2.59 10.82
N SER A 112 -38.30 -2.00 9.62
CA SER A 112 -38.24 -2.75 8.35
C SER A 112 -36.80 -3.07 7.93
N TRP A 113 -35.81 -2.40 8.53
CA TRP A 113 -34.40 -2.62 8.25
C TRP A 113 -33.94 -3.99 8.76
N LYS A 114 -33.64 -4.88 7.80
CA LYS A 114 -33.17 -6.25 8.05
C LYS A 114 -31.76 -6.44 7.47
N PRO A 115 -30.73 -5.87 8.10
CA PRO A 115 -29.37 -5.94 7.58
C PRO A 115 -28.85 -7.38 7.63
N THR A 116 -27.91 -7.67 6.73
CA THR A 116 -27.06 -8.84 6.83
C THR A 116 -25.63 -8.33 6.95
N PHE A 117 -24.85 -8.96 7.82
CA PHE A 117 -23.44 -8.63 8.00
C PHE A 117 -22.59 -9.83 7.62
N ILE A 118 -21.36 -9.54 7.19
CA ILE A 118 -20.32 -10.53 6.92
C ILE A 118 -19.21 -10.34 7.95
N VAL A 119 -18.87 -11.43 8.63
CA VAL A 119 -17.78 -11.47 9.60
C VAL A 119 -16.55 -12.03 8.90
N LYS A 120 -15.43 -11.31 8.96
CA LYS A 120 -14.19 -11.66 8.29
C LYS A 120 -13.03 -11.65 9.29
N PRO A 121 -12.38 -12.80 9.58
CA PRO A 121 -11.21 -12.84 10.44
C PRO A 121 -10.04 -12.01 9.86
N ASP A 122 -9.29 -11.30 10.70
CA ASP A 122 -8.21 -10.41 10.24
C ASP A 122 -7.11 -11.17 9.49
N GLY A 123 -6.63 -12.26 10.08
CA GLY A 123 -5.59 -13.14 9.51
C GLY A 123 -6.09 -14.23 8.56
N GLY A 124 -7.40 -14.33 8.33
CA GLY A 124 -7.97 -15.36 7.44
C GLY A 124 -7.67 -15.06 5.97
N CYS A 125 -7.36 -16.09 5.19
CA CYS A 125 -7.27 -16.02 3.73
C CYS A 125 -8.24 -17.03 3.09
N GLN A 126 -8.43 -16.95 1.77
CA GLN A 126 -9.14 -17.99 0.99
C GLN A 126 -10.61 -18.24 1.36
N GLY A 127 -11.21 -17.35 2.15
CA GLY A 127 -12.60 -17.49 2.62
C GLY A 127 -12.75 -18.23 3.94
N ASP A 128 -11.66 -18.71 4.55
CA ASP A 128 -11.70 -19.44 5.81
C ASP A 128 -12.16 -18.55 6.97
N GLY A 129 -13.07 -19.10 7.79
CA GLY A 129 -13.71 -18.43 8.91
C GLY A 129 -14.64 -17.26 8.55
N ILE A 130 -15.00 -17.07 7.27
CA ILE A 130 -15.98 -16.08 6.84
C ILE A 130 -17.39 -16.63 6.99
N TYR A 131 -18.29 -15.88 7.63
CA TYR A 131 -19.69 -16.26 7.78
C TYR A 131 -20.60 -15.03 7.76
N LEU A 132 -21.89 -15.27 7.51
CA LEU A 132 -22.92 -14.24 7.52
C LEU A 132 -23.74 -14.31 8.80
N ILE A 133 -24.17 -13.14 9.29
CA ILE A 133 -25.06 -13.00 10.45
C ILE A 133 -26.17 -12.00 10.15
N LYS A 134 -27.28 -12.12 10.89
CA LYS A 134 -28.36 -11.13 10.89
C LYS A 134 -28.54 -10.46 12.23
N ASP A 135 -28.23 -11.16 13.33
CA ASP A 135 -28.25 -10.59 14.68
C ASP A 135 -26.81 -10.40 15.20
N PRO A 136 -26.46 -9.23 15.74
CA PRO A 136 -25.17 -9.03 16.41
C PRO A 136 -24.84 -10.06 17.50
N ASN A 137 -25.85 -10.65 18.14
CA ASN A 137 -25.65 -11.65 19.18
C ASN A 137 -25.17 -13.01 18.62
N ASP A 138 -25.36 -13.29 17.33
CA ASP A 138 -24.87 -14.51 16.67
C ASP A 138 -23.33 -14.64 16.76
N ILE A 139 -22.64 -13.51 16.89
CA ILE A 139 -21.17 -13.45 17.05
C ILE A 139 -20.73 -14.06 18.39
N ARG A 140 -21.55 -13.93 19.45
CA ARG A 140 -21.24 -14.51 20.76
C ARG A 140 -21.31 -16.03 20.73
N LEU A 141 -22.26 -16.57 19.99
CA LEU A 141 -22.49 -18.01 19.86
C LEU A 141 -21.36 -18.72 19.08
N THR A 142 -20.66 -17.98 18.22
CA THR A 142 -19.58 -18.51 17.37
C THR A 142 -18.19 -18.44 18.02
N GLY A 143 -18.06 -17.92 19.24
CA GLY A 143 -16.77 -17.85 19.97
C GLY A 143 -15.77 -16.82 19.41
N THR A 144 -16.12 -16.13 18.31
CA THR A 144 -15.25 -15.16 17.62
C THR A 144 -14.79 -14.02 18.54
N LEU A 145 -15.65 -13.58 19.46
CA LEU A 145 -15.34 -12.52 20.45
C LEU A 145 -14.23 -12.89 21.44
N GLN A 146 -13.98 -14.19 21.65
CA GLN A 146 -13.01 -14.67 22.63
C GLN A 146 -11.72 -15.22 22.00
N SER A 147 -11.68 -15.41 20.67
CA SER A 147 -10.60 -16.17 20.04
C SER A 147 -9.80 -15.44 18.95
N ARG A 148 -10.39 -14.53 18.14
CA ARG A 148 -9.67 -13.93 17.00
C ARG A 148 -10.17 -12.52 16.61
N PRO A 149 -9.27 -11.54 16.37
CA PRO A 149 -9.64 -10.25 15.80
C PRO A 149 -10.33 -10.40 14.44
N ALA A 150 -11.38 -9.61 14.21
CA ALA A 150 -12.19 -9.70 13.00
C ALA A 150 -12.77 -8.34 12.59
N VAL A 151 -13.21 -8.25 11.34
CA VAL A 151 -14.03 -7.14 10.85
C VAL A 151 -15.43 -7.65 10.59
N VAL A 152 -16.42 -7.01 11.22
CA VAL A 152 -17.84 -7.14 10.85
C VAL A 152 -18.13 -6.04 9.85
N GLN A 153 -18.74 -6.38 8.73
CA GLN A 153 -19.01 -5.44 7.65
C GLN A 153 -20.43 -5.63 7.11
N GLU A 154 -21.09 -4.56 6.70
CA GLU A 154 -22.37 -4.64 5.99
C GLU A 154 -22.24 -5.49 4.71
N TYR A 155 -23.12 -6.47 4.55
CA TYR A 155 -23.10 -7.35 3.39
C TYR A 155 -23.76 -6.70 2.18
N ILE A 156 -23.07 -6.72 1.03
CA ILE A 156 -23.59 -6.20 -0.23
C ILE A 156 -24.57 -7.21 -0.83
N TYR A 157 -25.86 -7.00 -0.56
CA TYR A 157 -26.93 -7.96 -0.86
C TYR A 157 -27.52 -7.85 -2.27
N LYS A 158 -27.25 -6.76 -3.00
CA LYS A 158 -27.68 -6.54 -4.39
C LYS A 158 -26.48 -6.45 -5.36
N PRO A 159 -25.69 -7.51 -5.52
CA PRO A 159 -24.61 -7.54 -6.50
C PRO A 159 -25.15 -7.55 -7.94
N LEU A 160 -24.32 -7.13 -8.89
CA LEU A 160 -24.52 -7.44 -10.30
C LEU A 160 -24.37 -8.94 -10.49
N LEU A 161 -25.27 -9.54 -11.26
CA LEU A 161 -25.26 -10.97 -11.57
C LEU A 161 -25.04 -11.18 -13.06
N ILE A 162 -24.26 -12.19 -13.43
CA ILE A 162 -24.19 -12.72 -14.79
C ILE A 162 -24.66 -14.17 -14.70
N ASP A 163 -25.64 -14.53 -15.53
CA ASP A 163 -26.23 -15.88 -15.55
C ASP A 163 -26.74 -16.32 -14.16
N LYS A 164 -27.30 -15.36 -13.39
CA LYS A 164 -27.76 -15.52 -11.99
C LYS A 164 -26.66 -15.81 -10.97
N LEU A 165 -25.39 -15.82 -11.37
CA LEU A 165 -24.26 -16.06 -10.48
C LEU A 165 -23.68 -14.74 -9.97
N LYS A 166 -23.35 -14.72 -8.67
CA LYS A 166 -22.55 -13.65 -8.07
C LYS A 166 -21.09 -13.82 -8.51
N PHE A 167 -20.40 -12.71 -8.75
CA PHE A 167 -18.99 -12.72 -9.09
C PHE A 167 -18.28 -11.51 -8.50
N ASP A 168 -16.96 -11.61 -8.36
CA ASP A 168 -16.11 -10.49 -8.03
C ASP A 168 -14.98 -10.35 -9.08
N ILE A 169 -14.37 -9.17 -9.12
CA ILE A 169 -13.32 -8.80 -10.06
C ILE A 169 -12.00 -8.72 -9.30
N ARG A 170 -11.06 -9.58 -9.66
CA ARG A 170 -9.64 -9.48 -9.33
C ARG A 170 -8.95 -8.57 -10.34
N LEU A 171 -8.69 -7.33 -9.97
CA LEU A 171 -7.94 -6.36 -10.78
C LEU A 171 -6.50 -6.24 -10.29
N TYR A 172 -5.53 -6.17 -11.21
CA TYR A 172 -4.12 -6.00 -10.85
C TYR A 172 -3.70 -4.53 -10.92
N VAL A 173 -3.07 -4.05 -9.85
CA VAL A 173 -2.63 -2.66 -9.70
C VAL A 173 -1.15 -2.65 -9.35
N LEU A 174 -0.33 -1.95 -10.13
CA LEU A 174 1.07 -1.71 -9.83
C LEU A 174 1.20 -0.38 -9.08
N LEU A 175 1.64 -0.46 -7.83
CA LEU A 175 2.16 0.68 -7.09
C LEU A 175 3.65 0.79 -7.41
N LYS A 176 4.02 1.76 -8.24
CA LYS A 176 5.40 1.91 -8.73
C LYS A 176 6.28 2.71 -7.77
N SER A 177 5.70 3.70 -7.09
CA SER A 177 6.41 4.56 -6.14
C SER A 177 5.43 5.17 -5.13
N LEU A 178 5.90 5.45 -3.92
CA LEU A 178 5.17 6.19 -2.88
C LEU A 178 5.46 7.70 -2.93
N ASP A 179 6.63 8.09 -3.43
CA ASP A 179 7.06 9.49 -3.52
C ASP A 179 7.99 9.74 -4.74
N PRO A 180 7.51 10.42 -5.80
CA PRO A 180 6.12 10.79 -6.02
C PRO A 180 5.23 9.54 -6.12
N LEU A 181 3.97 9.66 -5.71
CA LEU A 181 3.01 8.55 -5.82
C LEU A 181 2.80 8.21 -7.30
N GLU A 182 2.94 6.93 -7.65
CA GLU A 182 2.73 6.44 -9.01
C GLU A 182 1.90 5.15 -9.02
N ILE A 183 0.76 5.19 -9.69
CA ILE A 183 -0.22 4.09 -9.72
C ILE A 183 -0.53 3.72 -11.16
N TYR A 184 -0.47 2.43 -11.45
CA TYR A 184 -0.81 1.85 -12.74
C TYR A 184 -1.86 0.75 -12.56
N ILE A 185 -2.82 0.68 -13.48
CA ILE A 185 -3.90 -0.32 -13.45
C ILE A 185 -3.81 -1.18 -14.70
N ALA A 186 -3.91 -2.49 -14.55
CA ALA A 186 -3.99 -3.42 -15.67
C ALA A 186 -5.27 -3.17 -16.48
N LYS A 187 -5.17 -3.19 -17.82
CA LYS A 187 -6.31 -3.07 -18.74
C LYS A 187 -7.36 -4.17 -18.55
N ASP A 188 -6.97 -5.29 -17.96
CA ASP A 188 -7.84 -6.43 -17.72
C ASP A 188 -7.57 -7.05 -16.33
N GLY A 189 -8.45 -7.95 -15.92
CA GLY A 189 -8.40 -8.70 -14.67
C GLY A 189 -9.14 -10.02 -14.80
N LEU A 190 -9.40 -10.68 -13.67
CA LEU A 190 -10.12 -11.95 -13.62
C LEU A 190 -11.46 -11.75 -12.92
N SER A 191 -12.54 -12.20 -13.54
CA SER A 191 -13.87 -12.31 -12.92
C SER A 191 -14.04 -13.72 -12.38
N ARG A 192 -14.32 -13.85 -11.08
CA ARG A 192 -14.45 -15.13 -10.36
C ARG A 192 -15.90 -15.34 -9.94
N PHE A 193 -16.49 -16.43 -10.41
CA PHE A 193 -17.90 -16.72 -10.20
C PHE A 193 -18.12 -17.67 -9.01
N CYS A 194 -19.19 -17.40 -8.27
CA CYS A 194 -19.86 -18.40 -7.44
C CYS A 194 -20.35 -19.57 -8.32
N THR A 195 -20.46 -20.76 -7.74
CA THR A 195 -20.95 -21.96 -8.47
C THR A 195 -22.44 -22.22 -8.29
N GLU A 196 -23.11 -21.46 -7.43
CA GLU A 196 -24.56 -21.55 -7.22
C GLU A 196 -25.30 -20.24 -7.54
N PRO A 197 -26.53 -20.32 -8.09
CA PRO A 197 -27.36 -19.15 -8.33
C PRO A 197 -27.56 -18.32 -7.07
N TYR A 198 -27.34 -17.02 -7.20
CA TYR A 198 -27.46 -16.09 -6.10
C TYR A 198 -28.91 -15.90 -5.66
N GLN A 199 -29.12 -15.93 -4.35
CA GLN A 199 -30.35 -15.49 -3.71
C GLN A 199 -30.00 -14.44 -2.65
N GLU A 200 -30.92 -13.50 -2.38
CA GLU A 200 -30.70 -12.54 -1.30
C GLU A 200 -30.63 -13.26 0.06
N PRO A 201 -29.78 -12.81 1.01
CA PRO A 201 -29.61 -13.49 2.28
C PRO A 201 -30.89 -13.57 3.12
N ASN A 202 -31.23 -14.78 3.55
CA ASN A 202 -32.33 -15.11 4.46
C ASN A 202 -31.85 -16.17 5.47
N PRO A 203 -32.53 -16.37 6.61
CA PRO A 203 -32.07 -17.33 7.63
C PRO A 203 -31.79 -18.74 7.11
N GLN A 204 -32.45 -19.16 6.01
CA GLN A 204 -32.31 -20.48 5.43
C GLN A 204 -31.09 -20.63 4.51
N ASN A 205 -30.51 -19.53 3.99
CA ASN A 205 -29.39 -19.59 3.05
C ASN A 205 -28.07 -18.96 3.53
N LEU A 206 -28.01 -18.36 4.73
CA LEU A 206 -26.79 -17.72 5.24
C LEU A 206 -25.55 -18.64 5.24
N HIS A 207 -25.77 -19.93 5.45
CA HIS A 207 -24.72 -20.95 5.50
C HIS A 207 -24.35 -21.51 4.12
N HIS A 208 -25.09 -21.17 3.05
CA HIS A 208 -24.79 -21.59 1.68
C HIS A 208 -23.66 -20.75 1.09
N VAL A 209 -22.42 -21.10 1.46
CA VAL A 209 -21.22 -20.33 1.08
C VAL A 209 -21.01 -20.21 -0.43
N PHE A 210 -21.38 -21.23 -1.22
CA PHE A 210 -21.14 -21.27 -2.68
C PHE A 210 -21.98 -20.27 -3.49
N MET A 211 -23.05 -19.69 -2.93
CA MET A 211 -23.77 -18.58 -3.57
C MET A 211 -23.30 -17.20 -3.07
N HIS A 212 -22.69 -17.14 -1.89
CA HIS A 212 -22.35 -15.87 -1.23
C HIS A 212 -20.86 -15.50 -1.31
N LEU A 213 -19.95 -16.47 -1.38
CA LEU A 213 -18.50 -16.27 -1.39
C LEU A 213 -17.90 -16.64 -2.75
N THR A 214 -17.24 -15.69 -3.40
CA THR A 214 -16.65 -15.85 -4.76
C THR A 214 -15.22 -16.38 -4.74
N ASN A 215 -14.69 -16.72 -3.56
CA ASN A 215 -13.32 -17.18 -3.42
C ASN A 215 -13.08 -18.42 -4.29
N TYR A 216 -12.06 -18.35 -5.15
CA TYR A 216 -11.68 -19.45 -6.03
C TYR A 216 -11.36 -20.74 -5.24
N SER A 217 -10.62 -20.62 -4.14
CA SER A 217 -10.26 -21.72 -3.25
C SER A 217 -11.46 -22.47 -2.68
N LEU A 218 -12.60 -21.80 -2.50
CA LEU A 218 -13.83 -22.47 -2.08
C LEU A 218 -14.52 -23.12 -3.27
N ASN A 219 -14.73 -22.33 -4.32
CA ASN A 219 -15.56 -22.74 -5.45
C ASN A 219 -14.91 -23.85 -6.30
N ILE A 220 -13.59 -23.96 -6.35
CA ILE A 220 -12.90 -25.02 -7.11
C ILE A 220 -13.26 -26.44 -6.62
N HIS A 221 -13.56 -26.59 -5.33
CA HIS A 221 -13.97 -27.86 -4.74
C HIS A 221 -15.48 -28.15 -4.92
N SER A 222 -16.22 -27.23 -5.53
CA SER A 222 -17.62 -27.46 -5.88
C SER A 222 -17.68 -28.35 -7.12
N GLY A 223 -18.45 -29.44 -7.08
CA GLY A 223 -18.70 -30.28 -8.27
C GLY A 223 -19.39 -29.54 -9.44
N LYS A 224 -19.79 -28.28 -9.25
CA LYS A 224 -20.36 -27.39 -10.27
C LYS A 224 -19.34 -26.39 -10.85
N PHE A 225 -18.07 -26.44 -10.46
CA PHE A 225 -17.05 -25.55 -10.99
C PHE A 225 -16.67 -25.93 -12.42
N ILE A 226 -16.76 -24.96 -13.34
CA ILE A 226 -16.51 -25.20 -14.76
C ILE A 226 -15.14 -24.63 -15.12
N HIS A 227 -14.17 -25.53 -15.31
CA HIS A 227 -12.91 -25.22 -15.96
C HIS A 227 -13.14 -25.13 -17.47
N SER A 228 -13.24 -23.90 -17.99
CA SER A 228 -13.38 -23.66 -19.43
C SER A 228 -12.74 -22.34 -19.79
N ASP A 229 -12.00 -22.33 -20.89
CA ASP A 229 -11.46 -21.12 -21.50
C ASP A 229 -12.53 -20.28 -22.24
N SER A 230 -13.77 -20.77 -22.26
CA SER A 230 -14.90 -20.04 -22.83
C SER A 230 -15.18 -18.75 -22.06
N ALA A 231 -15.18 -17.65 -22.80
CA ALA A 231 -15.58 -16.33 -22.32
C ALA A 231 -17.05 -16.25 -21.81
N SER A 232 -17.87 -17.29 -22.04
CA SER A 232 -19.30 -17.29 -21.70
C SER A 232 -19.70 -18.29 -20.62
N THR A 233 -18.92 -19.36 -20.38
CA THR A 233 -19.35 -20.48 -19.52
C THR A 233 -18.39 -20.81 -18.37
N GLY A 234 -17.11 -20.44 -18.44
CA GLY A 234 -16.14 -20.76 -17.37
C GLY A 234 -16.46 -20.10 -16.02
N SER A 235 -16.11 -20.73 -14.90
CA SER A 235 -16.24 -20.14 -13.55
C SER A 235 -15.16 -19.09 -13.24
N LYS A 236 -14.17 -18.95 -14.14
CA LYS A 236 -13.17 -17.89 -14.18
C LYS A 236 -13.12 -17.34 -15.60
N ARG A 237 -13.21 -16.00 -15.74
CA ARG A 237 -13.25 -15.33 -17.04
C ARG A 237 -12.40 -14.06 -17.01
N THR A 238 -11.97 -13.56 -18.17
CA THR A 238 -11.37 -12.22 -18.24
C THR A 238 -12.41 -11.16 -17.90
N PHE A 239 -12.00 -10.05 -17.28
CA PHE A 239 -12.93 -8.97 -16.96
C PHE A 239 -13.40 -8.25 -18.23
N SER A 240 -12.54 -8.15 -19.24
CA SER A 240 -12.87 -7.65 -20.58
C SER A 240 -14.07 -8.40 -21.21
N SER A 241 -14.15 -9.73 -21.05
CA SER A 241 -15.30 -10.50 -21.54
C SER A 241 -16.62 -10.08 -20.87
N ILE A 242 -16.60 -9.78 -19.56
CA ILE A 242 -17.77 -9.30 -18.82
C ILE A 242 -18.16 -7.91 -19.27
N LEU A 243 -17.18 -7.02 -19.44
CA LEU A 243 -17.42 -5.66 -19.95
C LEU A 243 -18.01 -5.69 -21.37
N CYS A 244 -17.52 -6.56 -22.25
CA CYS A 244 -18.09 -6.74 -23.59
C CYS A 244 -19.57 -7.13 -23.51
N ARG A 245 -19.91 -8.12 -22.66
CA ARG A 245 -21.29 -8.56 -22.46
C ARG A 245 -22.20 -7.49 -21.88
N LEU A 246 -21.69 -6.64 -20.98
CA LEU A 246 -22.41 -5.49 -20.45
C LEU A 246 -22.61 -4.40 -21.51
N SER A 247 -21.60 -4.16 -22.35
CA SER A 247 -21.67 -3.20 -23.47
C SER A 247 -22.75 -3.60 -24.46
N SER A 248 -22.86 -4.90 -24.80
CA SER A 248 -23.93 -5.43 -25.66
C SER A 248 -25.34 -5.24 -25.08
N LYS A 249 -25.44 -4.99 -23.77
CA LYS A 249 -26.71 -4.66 -23.07
C LYS A 249 -26.92 -3.16 -22.89
N GLY A 250 -26.11 -2.31 -23.52
CA GLY A 250 -26.24 -0.85 -23.47
C GLY A 250 -25.62 -0.18 -22.23
N VAL A 251 -24.78 -0.89 -21.47
CA VAL A 251 -24.09 -0.30 -20.31
C VAL A 251 -22.94 0.60 -20.75
N ASP A 252 -22.81 1.78 -20.12
CA ASP A 252 -21.64 2.65 -20.30
C ASP A 252 -20.41 2.08 -19.59
N ILE A 253 -19.62 1.31 -20.33
CA ILE A 253 -18.37 0.71 -19.86
C ILE A 253 -17.32 1.77 -19.51
N LYS A 254 -17.31 2.92 -20.17
CA LYS A 254 -16.34 3.99 -19.87
C LYS A 254 -16.59 4.55 -18.48
N LYS A 255 -17.86 4.74 -18.11
CA LYS A 255 -18.25 5.17 -16.75
C LYS A 255 -17.87 4.13 -15.70
N VAL A 256 -18.22 2.85 -15.92
CA VAL A 256 -17.86 1.75 -15.00
C VAL A 256 -16.35 1.69 -14.78
N TRP A 257 -15.56 1.76 -15.85
CA TRP A 257 -14.11 1.75 -15.75
C TRP A 257 -13.55 3.00 -15.05
N SER A 258 -14.12 4.18 -15.31
CA SER A 258 -13.77 5.42 -14.61
C SER A 258 -14.01 5.32 -13.10
N ASP A 259 -15.12 4.70 -12.68
CA ASP A 259 -15.45 4.51 -11.27
C ASP A 259 -14.50 3.51 -10.60
N ILE A 260 -14.10 2.45 -11.31
CA ILE A 260 -13.08 1.49 -10.84
C ILE A 260 -11.72 2.19 -10.67
N ILE A 261 -11.31 3.02 -11.63
CA ILE A 261 -10.07 3.81 -11.53
C ILE A 261 -10.11 4.70 -10.29
N SER A 262 -11.23 5.41 -10.08
CA SER A 262 -11.44 6.30 -8.93
C SER A 262 -11.33 5.53 -7.61
N LEU A 263 -12.00 4.38 -7.50
CA LEU A 263 -11.92 3.48 -6.34
C LEU A 263 -10.47 3.06 -6.04
N VAL A 264 -9.72 2.64 -7.07
CA VAL A 264 -8.32 2.20 -6.91
C VAL A 264 -7.43 3.35 -6.44
N ILE A 265 -7.50 4.52 -7.07
CA ILE A 265 -6.70 5.68 -6.68
C ILE A 265 -6.99 6.07 -5.23
N LYS A 266 -8.26 6.22 -4.87
CA LYS A 266 -8.69 6.59 -3.51
C LYS A 266 -8.24 5.56 -2.47
N THR A 267 -8.35 4.28 -2.78
CA THR A 267 -7.85 3.21 -1.90
C THR A 267 -6.35 3.34 -1.68
N VAL A 268 -5.55 3.50 -2.75
CA VAL A 268 -4.09 3.66 -2.60
C VAL A 268 -3.72 4.95 -1.84
N ILE A 269 -4.45 6.05 -2.04
CA ILE A 269 -4.28 7.28 -1.25
C ILE A 269 -4.51 7.00 0.24
N ALA A 270 -5.50 6.18 0.61
CA ALA A 270 -5.74 5.79 2.00
C ALA A 270 -4.61 4.93 2.58
N LEU A 271 -3.94 4.10 1.77
CA LEU A 271 -2.84 3.22 2.21
C LEU A 271 -1.49 3.94 2.33
N THR A 272 -1.25 4.93 1.45
CA THR A 272 0.03 5.62 1.29
C THR A 272 0.63 6.17 2.60
N PRO A 273 -0.12 6.83 3.50
CA PRO A 273 0.43 7.47 4.68
C PRO A 273 1.15 6.48 5.62
N GLU A 274 0.52 5.35 5.92
CA GLU A 274 1.10 4.32 6.80
C GLU A 274 2.28 3.62 6.12
N LEU A 275 2.15 3.31 4.82
CA LEU A 275 3.22 2.70 4.04
C LEU A 275 4.48 3.56 4.01
N LYS A 276 4.36 4.89 3.97
CA LYS A 276 5.51 5.80 4.08
C LYS A 276 6.20 5.68 5.45
N VAL A 277 5.44 5.49 6.53
CA VAL A 277 6.02 5.28 7.87
C VAL A 277 6.78 3.95 7.93
N PHE A 278 6.18 2.86 7.42
CA PHE A 278 6.87 1.56 7.30
C PHE A 278 8.12 1.67 6.42
N TYR A 279 8.00 2.31 5.25
CA TYR A 279 9.11 2.48 4.32
C TYR A 279 10.26 3.26 4.96
N GLN A 280 9.97 4.37 5.65
CA GLN A 280 10.99 5.19 6.32
C GLN A 280 11.62 4.47 7.52
N SER A 281 10.88 3.56 8.16
CA SER A 281 11.39 2.73 9.25
C SER A 281 12.42 1.73 8.74
N ASP A 282 12.06 0.96 7.71
CA ASP A 282 12.86 -0.15 7.20
C ASP A 282 13.95 0.31 6.23
N ILE A 283 13.67 1.35 5.43
CA ILE A 283 14.59 1.95 4.47
C ILE A 283 14.70 3.48 4.74
N PRO A 284 15.43 3.89 5.80
CA PRO A 284 15.54 5.29 6.16
C PRO A 284 16.25 6.12 5.08
N THR A 285 15.78 7.36 4.87
CA THR A 285 16.42 8.30 3.94
C THR A 285 17.92 8.47 4.23
N GLY A 286 18.73 8.37 3.18
CA GLY A 286 20.18 8.53 3.25
C GLY A 286 20.95 7.28 3.70
N ARG A 287 20.29 6.12 3.84
CA ARG A 287 20.96 4.82 3.95
C ARG A 287 20.85 4.06 2.62
N PRO A 288 21.86 3.25 2.25
CA PRO A 288 21.75 2.32 1.13
C PRO A 288 20.55 1.38 1.35
N GLY A 289 19.79 1.12 0.28
CA GLY A 289 18.63 0.26 0.29
C GLY A 289 17.96 0.20 -1.09
N PRO A 290 17.05 -0.76 -1.31
CA PRO A 290 16.39 -0.90 -2.59
C PRO A 290 15.27 0.12 -2.74
N THR A 291 14.95 0.46 -3.99
CA THR A 291 13.64 1.06 -4.28
C THR A 291 12.57 -0.02 -4.37
N CYS A 292 11.35 0.30 -3.96
CA CYS A 292 10.25 -0.66 -3.94
C CYS A 292 9.22 -0.36 -5.02
N PHE A 293 8.63 -1.41 -5.57
CA PHE A 293 7.41 -1.37 -6.37
C PHE A 293 6.58 -2.60 -5.98
N GLN A 294 5.26 -2.65 -6.22
CA GLN A 294 4.49 -3.84 -5.86
C GLN A 294 3.24 -4.00 -6.71
N ILE A 295 2.98 -5.23 -7.14
CA ILE A 295 1.71 -5.63 -7.75
C ILE A 295 0.73 -6.03 -6.65
N LEU A 296 -0.42 -5.37 -6.61
CA LEU A 296 -1.52 -5.60 -5.69
C LEU A 296 -2.69 -6.23 -6.45
N GLY A 297 -3.45 -7.10 -5.77
CA GLY A 297 -4.72 -7.63 -6.27
C GLY A 297 -5.89 -6.96 -5.59
N PHE A 298 -6.68 -6.21 -6.33
CA PHE A 298 -7.91 -5.59 -5.83
C PHE A 298 -9.08 -6.52 -6.07
N ASP A 299 -9.89 -6.75 -5.04
CA ASP A 299 -11.11 -7.55 -5.13
C ASP A 299 -12.29 -6.57 -5.09
N ILE A 300 -12.98 -6.45 -6.22
CA ILE A 300 -14.03 -5.46 -6.46
C ILE A 300 -15.33 -6.16 -6.79
N LEU A 301 -16.42 -5.75 -6.14
CA LEU A 301 -17.77 -6.19 -6.45
C LEU A 301 -18.52 -5.07 -7.16
N LEU A 302 -19.13 -5.37 -8.31
CA LEU A 302 -20.10 -4.45 -8.92
C LEU A 302 -21.47 -4.67 -8.29
N MET A 303 -22.11 -3.59 -7.84
CA MET A 303 -23.51 -3.62 -7.42
C MET A 303 -24.43 -3.73 -8.64
N LYS A 304 -25.71 -4.07 -8.43
CA LYS A 304 -26.74 -4.00 -9.48
C LYS A 304 -26.82 -2.62 -10.15
N SER A 305 -26.50 -1.56 -9.40
CA SER A 305 -26.39 -0.17 -9.90
C SER A 305 -25.10 0.11 -10.69
N LEU A 306 -24.25 -0.90 -10.90
CA LEU A 306 -22.92 -0.81 -11.50
C LEU A 306 -21.89 -0.01 -10.70
N LYS A 307 -22.24 0.45 -9.50
CA LYS A 307 -21.28 1.07 -8.56
C LYS A 307 -20.25 0.02 -8.11
N PRO A 308 -18.94 0.27 -8.26
CA PRO A 308 -17.92 -0.62 -7.75
C PRO A 308 -17.75 -0.47 -6.24
N MET A 309 -17.62 -1.58 -5.54
CA MET A 309 -17.40 -1.68 -4.11
C MET A 309 -16.12 -2.46 -3.83
N LEU A 310 -15.27 -1.94 -2.94
CA LEU A 310 -14.04 -2.61 -2.55
C LEU A 310 -14.36 -3.72 -1.54
N LEU A 311 -13.91 -4.95 -1.80
CA LEU A 311 -14.02 -6.07 -0.87
C LEU A 311 -12.75 -6.24 -0.03
N GLU A 312 -11.60 -6.27 -0.68
CA GLU A 312 -10.27 -6.41 -0.06
C GLU A 312 -9.16 -5.99 -1.03
N VAL A 313 -7.96 -5.80 -0.49
CA VAL A 313 -6.71 -5.63 -1.25
C VAL A 313 -5.75 -6.73 -0.84
N ASN A 314 -5.17 -7.41 -1.82
CA ASN A 314 -4.24 -8.50 -1.65
C ASN A 314 -2.81 -8.00 -1.94
N ALA A 315 -1.93 -8.02 -0.93
CA ALA A 315 -0.52 -7.66 -1.08
C ALA A 315 0.26 -8.66 -1.97
N ASN A 316 -0.20 -9.91 -1.96
CA ASN A 316 0.45 -11.04 -2.62
C ASN A 316 -0.59 -11.82 -3.44
N PRO A 317 -1.17 -11.22 -4.50
CA PRO A 317 -2.13 -11.92 -5.33
C PRO A 317 -1.47 -13.18 -5.93
N SER A 318 -2.22 -14.28 -6.02
CA SER A 318 -1.71 -15.48 -6.69
C SER A 318 -1.42 -15.19 -8.16
N MET A 319 -0.16 -15.33 -8.53
CA MET A 319 0.32 -15.18 -9.92
C MET A 319 0.54 -16.54 -10.61
N ARG A 320 0.03 -17.64 -10.03
CA ARG A 320 0.05 -18.96 -10.67
C ARG A 320 -0.74 -18.93 -11.96
N ILE A 321 -0.23 -19.56 -13.00
CA ILE A 321 -0.87 -19.68 -14.32
C ILE A 321 -1.38 -21.10 -14.60
N GLU A 322 -1.34 -21.94 -13.57
CA GLU A 322 -1.80 -23.33 -13.58
C GLU A 322 -2.86 -23.52 -12.49
N HIS A 323 -3.62 -24.61 -12.62
CA HIS A 323 -4.53 -25.08 -11.59
C HIS A 323 -4.29 -26.57 -11.32
N GLU A 324 -4.46 -26.96 -10.06
CA GLU A 324 -4.40 -28.35 -9.65
C GLU A 324 -5.68 -29.07 -10.10
N TYR A 325 -5.51 -30.18 -10.79
CA TYR A 325 -6.56 -31.07 -11.26
C TYR A 325 -6.34 -32.46 -10.64
N GLU A 326 -7.35 -32.98 -9.97
CA GLU A 326 -7.28 -34.31 -9.37
C GLU A 326 -7.58 -35.37 -10.43
N LEU A 327 -6.55 -36.14 -10.81
CA LEU A 327 -6.67 -37.24 -11.77
C LEU A 327 -7.31 -38.48 -11.13
N SER A 328 -6.96 -38.74 -9.87
CA SER A 328 -7.46 -39.84 -9.05
C SER A 328 -7.31 -39.46 -7.57
N PRO A 329 -8.01 -40.11 -6.63
CA PRO A 329 -7.99 -39.74 -5.21
C PRO A 329 -6.57 -39.55 -4.66
N GLY A 330 -6.21 -38.30 -4.33
CA GLY A 330 -4.90 -37.93 -3.78
C GLY A 330 -3.77 -37.71 -4.80
N VAL A 331 -4.03 -37.82 -6.11
CA VAL A 331 -3.07 -37.58 -7.20
C VAL A 331 -3.49 -36.34 -7.99
N PHE A 332 -2.65 -35.31 -7.91
CA PHE A 332 -2.91 -34.01 -8.54
C PHE A 332 -1.90 -33.73 -9.66
N GLU A 333 -2.41 -33.18 -10.76
CA GLU A 333 -1.62 -32.65 -11.87
C GLU A 333 -1.84 -31.14 -11.99
N ASN A 334 -0.80 -30.40 -12.38
CA ASN A 334 -0.92 -28.97 -12.66
C ASN A 334 -1.21 -28.75 -14.14
N ILE A 335 -2.41 -28.25 -14.44
CA ILE A 335 -2.86 -27.97 -15.81
C ILE A 335 -2.76 -26.45 -16.07
N PRO A 336 -2.18 -26.02 -17.21
CA PRO A 336 -2.18 -24.61 -17.61
C PRO A 336 -3.59 -24.01 -17.68
N SER A 337 -3.70 -22.74 -17.30
CA SER A 337 -4.93 -21.94 -17.40
C SER A 337 -4.68 -20.78 -18.35
N LEU A 338 -5.24 -20.85 -19.56
CA LEU A 338 -5.00 -19.86 -20.61
C LEU A 338 -5.43 -18.45 -20.18
N VAL A 339 -6.57 -18.36 -19.49
CA VAL A 339 -7.10 -17.10 -18.94
C VAL A 339 -6.16 -16.50 -17.89
N ASP A 340 -5.57 -17.33 -17.03
CA ASP A 340 -4.60 -16.86 -16.04
C ASP A 340 -3.28 -16.45 -16.71
N GLU A 341 -2.80 -17.22 -17.69
CA GLU A 341 -1.57 -16.92 -18.42
C GLU A 341 -1.67 -15.60 -19.19
N GLU A 342 -2.74 -15.41 -19.97
CA GLU A 342 -2.99 -14.20 -20.76
C GLU A 342 -2.90 -12.93 -19.90
N VAL A 343 -3.58 -12.94 -18.74
CA VAL A 343 -3.64 -11.77 -17.87
C VAL A 343 -2.36 -11.61 -17.05
N LYS A 344 -1.89 -12.67 -16.37
CA LYS A 344 -0.81 -12.56 -15.37
C LYS A 344 0.56 -12.39 -15.99
N VAL A 345 0.85 -13.07 -17.10
CA VAL A 345 2.12 -12.90 -17.82
C VAL A 345 2.22 -11.47 -18.34
N ALA A 346 1.14 -10.92 -18.92
CA ALA A 346 1.12 -9.54 -19.38
C ALA A 346 1.40 -8.55 -18.24
N VAL A 347 0.77 -8.73 -17.08
CA VAL A 347 0.99 -7.88 -15.90
C VAL A 347 2.45 -7.94 -15.42
N ILE A 348 3.07 -9.12 -15.32
CA ILE A 348 4.46 -9.26 -14.87
C ILE A 348 5.42 -8.68 -15.91
N ARG A 349 5.28 -9.06 -17.18
CA ARG A 349 6.10 -8.54 -18.28
C ARG A 349 6.07 -7.02 -18.32
N ASP A 350 4.89 -6.43 -18.31
CA ASP A 350 4.77 -4.98 -18.46
C ASP A 350 5.17 -4.25 -17.17
N THR A 351 5.09 -4.88 -16.00
CA THR A 351 5.74 -4.38 -14.78
C THR A 351 7.25 -4.31 -14.97
N LEU A 352 7.90 -5.37 -15.45
CA LEU A 352 9.34 -5.39 -15.69
C LEU A 352 9.75 -4.29 -16.69
N ARG A 353 8.98 -4.10 -17.77
CA ARG A 353 9.22 -3.02 -18.75
C ARG A 353 9.13 -1.62 -18.15
N LEU A 354 8.23 -1.40 -17.19
CA LEU A 354 8.09 -0.13 -16.48
C LEU A 354 9.18 0.08 -15.40
N MET A 355 9.75 -0.99 -14.88
CA MET A 355 10.81 -0.97 -13.88
C MET A 355 12.23 -1.07 -14.48
N ASP A 356 12.35 -1.07 -15.82
CA ASP A 356 13.63 -1.16 -16.52
C ASP A 356 14.60 -0.03 -16.10
N PRO A 357 15.72 -0.37 -15.43
CA PRO A 357 16.71 0.62 -15.03
C PRO A 357 17.32 1.40 -16.21
N LEU A 358 17.38 0.81 -17.40
CA LEU A 358 17.97 1.44 -18.58
C LEU A 358 17.07 2.55 -19.13
N LYS A 359 15.75 2.42 -19.03
CA LYS A 359 14.80 3.48 -19.41
C LYS A 359 14.92 4.69 -18.49
N LYS A 360 15.02 4.48 -17.18
CA LYS A 360 15.27 5.56 -16.20
C LYS A 360 16.51 6.38 -16.54
N LYS A 361 17.60 5.74 -16.97
CA LYS A 361 18.85 6.46 -17.34
C LYS A 361 18.66 7.34 -18.58
N LYS A 362 17.96 6.87 -19.60
CA LYS A 362 17.66 7.65 -20.82
C LYS A 362 16.78 8.87 -20.51
N GLU A 363 15.73 8.69 -19.71
CA GLU A 363 14.87 9.79 -19.29
C GLU A 363 15.63 10.84 -18.46
N THR A 364 16.51 10.40 -17.56
CA THR A 364 17.32 11.31 -16.72
C THR A 364 18.38 12.07 -17.54
N GLN A 365 18.97 11.43 -18.55
CA GLN A 365 19.92 12.10 -19.46
C GLN A 365 19.24 13.11 -20.38
N SER A 366 18.01 12.85 -20.83
CA SER A 366 17.23 13.79 -21.65
C SER A 366 16.70 15.02 -20.90
N GLN A 367 16.76 15.03 -19.57
CA GLN A 367 16.26 16.13 -18.72
C GLN A 367 17.36 17.10 -18.24
N HIS A 368 18.61 16.94 -18.66
CA HIS A 368 19.65 17.94 -18.46
C HIS A 368 19.70 18.90 -19.66
N PRO A 369 19.36 20.20 -19.50
CA PRO A 369 19.55 21.16 -20.57
C PRO A 369 21.05 21.47 -20.70
N GLU A 370 21.66 21.11 -21.83
CA GLU A 370 22.95 21.67 -22.21
C GLU A 370 22.84 23.18 -22.37
N LYS A 371 23.87 23.91 -21.92
CA LYS A 371 23.95 25.37 -21.95
C LYS A 371 23.85 25.89 -23.39
N PRO A 372 23.23 27.07 -23.63
CA PRO A 372 23.13 27.62 -24.97
C PRO A 372 24.50 28.18 -25.38
N VAL A 373 25.08 27.60 -26.44
CA VAL A 373 26.10 28.28 -27.24
C VAL A 373 25.37 28.88 -28.44
N THR A 374 25.50 30.19 -28.58
CA THR A 374 24.96 31.00 -29.66
C THR A 374 25.78 30.84 -30.93
N GLY A 375 25.10 30.66 -32.07
CA GLY A 375 25.71 30.74 -33.40
C GLY A 375 24.84 30.09 -34.47
N LYS A 376 24.27 30.90 -35.37
CA LYS A 376 23.47 30.50 -36.54
C LYS A 376 24.35 29.80 -37.59
N GLU A 377 23.79 28.83 -38.32
CA GLU A 377 23.51 28.89 -39.77
C GLU A 377 23.02 27.53 -40.29
N ASP A 378 22.12 27.60 -41.27
CA ASP A 378 21.43 26.50 -41.94
C ASP A 378 22.39 25.56 -42.68
N LEU A 379 22.10 24.25 -42.67
CA LEU A 379 22.40 23.34 -43.78
C LEU A 379 21.65 22.01 -43.61
N ASP A 380 20.78 21.73 -44.57
CA ASP A 380 20.19 20.42 -44.84
C ASP A 380 21.27 19.34 -44.91
N CYS A 381 21.10 18.27 -44.12
CA CYS A 381 21.74 17.00 -44.41
C CYS A 381 20.82 15.87 -43.97
N GLU A 382 20.26 15.17 -44.95
CA GLU A 382 19.65 13.86 -44.79
C GLU A 382 20.61 12.95 -44.02
N MET A 383 20.21 12.56 -42.80
CA MET A 383 20.79 11.42 -42.12
C MET A 383 19.80 10.27 -42.25
N THR A 384 20.08 9.41 -43.21
CA THR A 384 19.56 8.05 -43.33
C THR A 384 19.87 7.27 -42.06
N GLY A 385 18.96 7.37 -41.08
CA GLY A 385 18.92 6.52 -39.91
C GLY A 385 18.13 5.25 -40.22
N ASP A 386 18.85 4.13 -40.25
CA ASP A 386 18.35 2.76 -40.36
C ASP A 386 17.05 2.52 -39.53
N PRO A 387 15.95 1.96 -40.07
CA PRO A 387 14.70 1.77 -39.33
C PRO A 387 14.77 0.66 -38.25
N ASP A 388 15.88 -0.06 -38.17
CA ASP A 388 15.97 -1.31 -37.42
C ASP A 388 16.76 -1.14 -36.12
N SER A 389 16.04 -0.86 -35.02
CA SER A 389 16.34 -1.40 -33.68
C SER A 389 15.46 -0.78 -32.60
N ASN A 390 14.14 -0.94 -32.71
CA ASN A 390 13.30 -0.89 -31.50
C ASN A 390 13.16 -2.32 -30.97
N PRO A 391 14.00 -2.77 -30.00
CA PRO A 391 14.00 -4.14 -29.51
C PRO A 391 12.65 -4.57 -28.89
N GLU A 392 11.73 -3.64 -28.64
CA GLU A 392 10.38 -3.89 -28.14
C GLU A 392 9.28 -3.96 -29.23
N ALA A 393 9.58 -3.79 -30.52
CA ALA A 393 8.57 -3.73 -31.59
C ALA A 393 7.74 -5.03 -31.72
N HIS A 394 8.31 -6.17 -31.32
CA HIS A 394 7.64 -7.48 -31.34
C HIS A 394 6.74 -7.72 -30.12
N LEU A 395 6.77 -6.84 -29.10
CA LEU A 395 6.02 -7.00 -27.86
C LEU A 395 4.67 -6.29 -27.95
N PRO A 396 3.61 -6.84 -27.32
CA PRO A 396 2.32 -6.18 -27.23
C PRO A 396 2.38 -4.80 -26.56
N SER A 397 1.37 -3.96 -26.82
CA SER A 397 1.20 -2.69 -26.10
C SER A 397 1.10 -2.93 -24.59
N ILE A 398 1.71 -2.04 -23.81
CA ILE A 398 1.73 -2.13 -22.33
C ILE A 398 0.28 -2.22 -21.80
N CYS A 399 0.00 -3.26 -21.01
CA CYS A 399 -1.30 -3.50 -20.39
C CYS A 399 -1.52 -2.65 -19.13
N LEU A 400 -0.45 -2.12 -18.51
CA LEU A 400 -0.51 -1.27 -17.32
C LEU A 400 -0.65 0.20 -17.71
N LYS A 401 -1.81 0.80 -17.45
CA LYS A 401 -2.06 2.23 -17.72
C LYS A 401 -1.78 3.06 -16.47
N GLN A 402 -0.95 4.10 -16.60
CA GLN A 402 -0.75 5.06 -15.52
C GLN A 402 -2.05 5.84 -15.25
N VAL A 403 -2.49 5.82 -13.99
CA VAL A 403 -3.69 6.55 -13.54
C VAL A 403 -3.32 7.67 -12.56
N PHE A 404 -2.20 7.55 -11.86
CA PHE A 404 -1.65 8.60 -11.03
C PHE A 404 -0.15 8.76 -11.36
N PRO A 405 0.33 9.99 -11.68
CA PRO A 405 -0.31 11.29 -11.49
C PRO A 405 -1.21 11.77 -12.64
N LYS A 406 -1.52 10.93 -13.64
CA LYS A 406 -2.41 11.31 -14.77
C LYS A 406 -3.70 12.02 -14.32
N TYR A 407 -4.36 11.51 -13.29
CA TYR A 407 -5.57 12.12 -12.71
C TYR A 407 -5.31 12.89 -11.40
N ALA A 408 -4.07 13.23 -11.07
CA ALA A 408 -3.71 13.83 -9.78
C ALA A 408 -4.52 15.10 -9.45
N LYS A 409 -4.81 15.95 -10.44
CA LYS A 409 -5.64 17.16 -10.25
C LYS A 409 -7.01 16.85 -9.64
N GLN A 410 -7.59 15.68 -9.95
CA GLN A 410 -8.90 15.25 -9.45
C GLN A 410 -8.84 14.60 -8.06
N PHE A 411 -7.66 14.25 -7.54
CA PHE A 411 -7.55 13.46 -6.31
C PHE A 411 -6.59 14.06 -5.26
N ASN A 412 -5.81 15.09 -5.61
CA ASN A 412 -4.82 15.67 -4.71
C ASN A 412 -5.42 16.23 -3.41
N TYR A 413 -6.65 16.75 -3.44
CA TYR A 413 -7.32 17.25 -2.23
C TYR A 413 -7.58 16.15 -1.19
N LEU A 414 -7.61 14.88 -1.59
CA LEU A 414 -7.78 13.73 -0.70
C LEU A 414 -6.51 13.36 0.07
N ARG A 415 -5.36 14.01 -0.21
CA ARG A 415 -4.06 13.66 0.37
C ARG A 415 -3.77 14.32 1.72
N LEU A 416 -4.81 14.71 2.48
CA LEU A 416 -4.63 15.35 3.79
C LEU A 416 -3.90 14.43 4.78
N VAL A 417 -4.27 13.15 4.84
CA VAL A 417 -3.62 12.19 5.75
C VAL A 417 -2.17 11.90 5.33
N ASP A 418 -1.87 11.95 4.03
CA ASP A 418 -0.50 11.85 3.51
C ASP A 418 0.37 13.04 3.96
N ARG A 419 -0.18 14.26 3.95
CA ARG A 419 0.49 15.45 4.52
C ARG A 419 0.69 15.33 6.03
N MET A 420 -0.31 14.80 6.75
CA MET A 420 -0.18 14.52 8.19
C MET A 420 0.90 13.48 8.48
N ALA A 421 1.04 12.44 7.64
CA ALA A 421 2.13 11.47 7.77
C ALA A 421 3.50 12.11 7.54
N ASN A 422 3.64 13.04 6.60
CA ASN A 422 4.90 13.79 6.43
C ASN A 422 5.24 14.60 7.70
N LEU A 423 4.25 15.22 8.34
CA LEU A 423 4.43 15.89 9.64
C LEU A 423 4.84 14.87 10.71
N PHE A 424 4.13 13.76 10.83
CA PHE A 424 4.46 12.70 11.79
C PHE A 424 5.90 12.20 11.64
N ILE A 425 6.30 11.85 10.41
CA ILE A 425 7.64 11.37 10.07
C ILE A 425 8.71 12.39 10.46
N ARG A 426 8.46 13.69 10.21
CA ARG A 426 9.37 14.79 10.59
C ARG A 426 9.64 14.85 12.10
N PHE A 427 8.71 14.40 12.94
CA PHE A 427 8.81 14.49 14.40
C PHE A 427 9.13 13.18 15.13
N LEU A 428 9.25 12.05 14.43
CA LEU A 428 9.64 10.76 15.03
C LEU A 428 10.98 10.83 15.78
N GLY A 429 11.92 11.65 15.32
CA GLY A 429 13.17 11.98 16.02
C GLY A 429 14.23 10.87 16.05
N ILE A 430 13.83 9.60 15.90
CA ILE A 430 14.71 8.42 15.88
C ILE A 430 14.55 7.73 14.52
N LYS A 431 15.66 7.37 13.87
CA LYS A 431 15.61 6.60 12.62
C LYS A 431 15.17 5.17 12.91
N GLY A 432 14.24 4.62 12.13
CA GLY A 432 13.76 3.24 12.30
C GLY A 432 12.67 3.03 13.35
N THR A 433 12.13 4.11 13.96
CA THR A 433 10.94 3.99 14.81
C THR A 433 9.68 4.31 14.01
N MET A 434 8.58 3.63 14.35
CA MET A 434 7.24 3.94 13.88
C MET A 434 6.37 4.62 14.95
N LYS A 435 6.95 4.91 16.13
CA LYS A 435 6.23 5.46 17.28
C LYS A 435 6.77 6.83 17.64
N LEU A 436 5.88 7.81 17.68
CA LEU A 436 6.18 9.17 18.13
C LEU A 436 6.13 9.23 19.65
N GLY A 437 7.28 9.53 20.28
CA GLY A 437 7.37 9.73 21.72
C GLY A 437 6.78 11.07 22.20
N PRO A 438 6.55 11.23 23.52
CA PRO A 438 5.94 12.42 24.09
C PRO A 438 6.77 13.69 23.83
N THR A 439 8.11 13.58 23.87
CA THR A 439 9.00 14.70 23.53
C THR A 439 8.88 15.14 22.07
N GLY A 440 8.75 14.18 21.15
CA GLY A 440 8.51 14.46 19.73
C GLY A 440 7.17 15.17 19.53
N PHE A 441 6.11 14.67 20.16
CA PHE A 441 4.78 15.29 20.11
C PHE A 441 4.75 16.70 20.69
N ARG A 442 5.38 16.94 21.86
CA ARG A 442 5.53 18.29 22.42
C ARG A 442 6.30 19.23 21.48
N THR A 443 7.32 18.70 20.81
CA THR A 443 8.12 19.49 19.86
C THR A 443 7.31 19.86 18.62
N PHE A 444 6.45 18.95 18.13
CA PHE A 444 5.46 19.25 17.09
C PHE A 444 4.55 20.41 17.50
N ILE A 445 3.91 20.32 18.66
CA ILE A 445 3.00 21.36 19.17
C ILE A 445 3.68 22.73 19.27
N ARG A 446 4.91 22.77 19.80
CA ARG A 446 5.67 24.03 19.94
C ARG A 446 6.10 24.60 18.58
N ASN A 447 6.68 23.76 17.72
CA ASN A 447 7.21 24.23 16.43
C ASN A 447 6.09 24.69 15.49
N CYS A 448 4.92 24.08 15.56
CA CYS A 448 3.73 24.46 14.81
C CYS A 448 2.91 25.57 15.50
N LYS A 449 3.37 26.11 16.64
CA LYS A 449 2.69 27.15 17.43
C LYS A 449 1.22 26.83 17.77
N LEU A 450 0.96 25.60 18.17
CA LEU A 450 -0.40 25.13 18.45
C LEU A 450 -0.85 25.39 19.90
N SER A 451 0.07 25.70 20.80
CA SER A 451 -0.24 26.07 22.19
C SER A 451 -0.96 27.41 22.29
N SER A 452 -1.97 27.50 23.15
CA SER A 452 -2.73 28.72 23.44
C SER A 452 -3.09 28.79 24.93
N SER A 453 -3.67 29.89 25.40
CA SER A 453 -4.23 29.98 26.76
C SER A 453 -5.25 28.87 27.04
N SER A 454 -5.95 28.41 26.01
CA SER A 454 -6.91 27.31 26.09
C SER A 454 -6.29 25.92 25.86
N LEU A 455 -5.05 25.81 25.39
CA LEU A 455 -4.35 24.53 25.18
C LEU A 455 -2.93 24.64 25.76
N SER A 456 -2.83 24.44 27.07
CA SER A 456 -1.55 24.44 27.79
C SER A 456 -0.73 23.18 27.45
N MET A 457 0.57 23.22 27.70
CA MET A 457 1.42 22.03 27.51
C MET A 457 1.01 20.86 28.41
N ALA A 458 0.46 21.13 29.60
CA ALA A 458 -0.10 20.09 30.46
C ALA A 458 -1.33 19.42 29.81
N ALA A 459 -2.23 20.21 29.19
CA ALA A 459 -3.36 19.66 28.45
C ALA A 459 -2.93 18.83 27.23
N VAL A 460 -1.82 19.21 26.59
CA VAL A 460 -1.20 18.45 25.50
C VAL A 460 -0.63 17.13 25.97
N ASP A 461 0.05 17.10 27.13
CA ASP A 461 0.57 15.87 27.71
C ASP A 461 -0.57 14.91 28.09
N ILE A 462 -1.68 15.42 28.66
CA ILE A 462 -2.90 14.63 28.94
C ILE A 462 -3.47 14.04 27.64
N LEU A 463 -3.64 14.87 26.60
CA LEU A 463 -4.12 14.42 25.29
C LEU A 463 -3.26 13.29 24.72
N TYR A 464 -1.93 13.43 24.79
CA TYR A 464 -1.00 12.42 24.34
C TYR A 464 -1.18 11.10 25.11
N ILE A 465 -1.26 11.17 26.44
CA ILE A 465 -1.42 9.99 27.30
C ILE A 465 -2.74 9.28 27.01
N ASP A 466 -3.85 10.02 26.94
CA ASP A 466 -5.19 9.46 26.73
C ASP A 466 -5.32 8.75 25.38
N ILE A 467 -4.82 9.38 24.30
CA ILE A 467 -4.84 8.79 22.96
C ILE A 467 -3.90 7.58 22.90
N THR A 468 -2.68 7.71 23.40
CA THR A 468 -1.69 6.61 23.35
C THR A 468 -2.18 5.40 24.14
N ARG A 469 -2.82 5.61 25.31
CA ARG A 469 -3.39 4.53 26.11
C ARG A 469 -4.49 3.79 25.37
N ARG A 470 -5.41 4.51 24.71
CA ARG A 470 -6.48 3.90 23.90
C ARG A 470 -5.94 3.07 22.73
N TRP A 471 -4.92 3.56 22.03
CA TRP A 471 -4.34 2.83 20.91
C TRP A 471 -3.45 1.65 21.34
N ASN A 472 -2.76 1.74 22.49
CA ASN A 472 -1.99 0.63 23.02
C ASN A 472 -2.87 -0.53 23.51
N SER A 473 -4.10 -0.28 23.97
CA SER A 473 -5.06 -1.35 24.24
C SER A 473 -5.59 -2.06 23.00
N VAL A 474 -5.35 -1.49 21.81
CA VAL A 474 -5.90 -1.93 20.52
C VAL A 474 -4.84 -2.65 19.66
N THR A 475 -3.55 -2.49 19.97
CA THR A 475 -2.44 -3.18 19.28
C THR A 475 -1.86 -4.28 20.16
N LEU A 476 -1.79 -5.51 19.64
CA LEU A 476 -1.25 -6.68 20.34
C LEU A 476 0.25 -6.55 20.71
N ASP A 477 1.00 -5.70 20.01
CA ASP A 477 2.41 -5.42 20.34
C ASP A 477 2.53 -4.34 21.42
N GLN A 478 2.55 -4.78 22.67
CA GLN A 478 2.77 -3.93 23.85
C GLN A 478 4.25 -3.52 24.04
N ARG A 479 5.16 -3.91 23.13
CA ARG A 479 6.60 -3.77 23.34
C ARG A 479 7.16 -2.38 23.06
N ASP A 480 6.47 -1.56 22.25
CA ASP A 480 6.95 -0.23 21.87
C ASP A 480 6.06 0.89 22.40
N SER A 481 6.61 1.70 23.31
CA SER A 481 5.92 2.87 23.88
C SER A 481 5.87 4.02 22.87
N GLY A 482 4.68 4.53 22.57
CA GLY A 482 4.50 5.80 21.86
C GLY A 482 3.28 5.82 20.94
N MET A 483 3.04 6.97 20.33
CA MET A 483 1.90 7.22 19.45
C MET A 483 2.19 6.72 18.03
N CYS A 484 1.38 5.79 17.51
CA CYS A 484 1.42 5.39 16.09
C CYS A 484 0.81 6.48 15.19
N LEU A 485 0.92 6.34 13.86
CA LEU A 485 0.38 7.33 12.93
C LEU A 485 -1.13 7.50 13.10
N GLN A 486 -1.90 6.42 13.28
CA GLN A 486 -3.36 6.52 13.44
C GLN A 486 -3.74 7.27 14.71
N ALA A 487 -3.00 7.04 15.80
CA ALA A 487 -3.15 7.80 17.04
C ALA A 487 -2.79 9.28 16.86
N PHE A 488 -1.75 9.58 16.07
CA PHE A 488 -1.40 10.95 15.71
C PHE A 488 -2.47 11.62 14.85
N VAL A 489 -3.07 10.89 13.90
CA VAL A 489 -4.19 11.38 13.08
C VAL A 489 -5.38 11.76 13.96
N GLU A 490 -5.73 10.92 14.93
CA GLU A 490 -6.79 11.21 15.89
C GLU A 490 -6.47 12.45 16.74
N ALA A 491 -5.24 12.56 17.25
CA ALA A 491 -4.80 13.74 18.00
C ALA A 491 -4.89 15.00 17.14
N PHE A 492 -4.51 14.90 15.87
CA PHE A 492 -4.57 16.01 14.92
C PHE A 492 -6.02 16.45 14.63
N PHE A 493 -6.97 15.50 14.50
CA PHE A 493 -8.39 15.82 14.36
C PHE A 493 -8.92 16.58 15.56
N PHE A 494 -8.57 16.15 16.78
CA PHE A 494 -8.93 16.85 18.00
C PHE A 494 -8.39 18.30 18.01
N LEU A 495 -7.12 18.48 17.63
CA LEU A 495 -6.50 19.80 17.55
C LEU A 495 -7.17 20.68 16.48
N ALA A 496 -7.52 20.10 15.33
CA ALA A 496 -8.18 20.80 14.23
C ALA A 496 -9.58 21.26 14.63
N GLN A 497 -10.40 20.36 15.18
CA GLN A 497 -11.74 20.66 15.69
C GLN A 497 -11.73 21.72 16.79
N ARG A 498 -10.73 21.66 17.69
CA ARG A 498 -10.59 22.65 18.75
C ARG A 498 -10.31 24.05 18.20
N LYS A 499 -9.48 24.16 17.15
CA LYS A 499 -8.99 25.43 16.60
C LYS A 499 -9.92 26.04 15.54
N PHE A 500 -10.59 25.21 14.74
CA PHE A 500 -11.37 25.62 13.55
C PHE A 500 -12.85 25.20 13.63
N LYS A 501 -13.51 25.40 14.78
CA LYS A 501 -14.84 24.84 15.12
C LYS A 501 -15.97 25.01 14.09
N MET A 502 -15.92 26.02 13.23
CA MET A 502 -17.02 26.39 12.33
C MET A 502 -16.93 25.76 10.92
N LEU A 503 -15.83 25.05 10.61
CA LEU A 503 -15.64 24.43 9.30
C LEU A 503 -16.00 22.94 9.31
N PRO A 504 -16.32 22.31 8.17
CA PRO A 504 -16.35 20.85 8.04
C PRO A 504 -15.01 20.21 8.40
N LEU A 505 -15.00 18.98 8.92
CA LEU A 505 -13.80 18.33 9.46
C LEU A 505 -12.60 18.35 8.48
N HIS A 506 -12.81 18.08 7.19
CA HIS A 506 -11.71 18.09 6.22
C HIS A 506 -11.09 19.47 6.02
N GLU A 507 -11.87 20.55 6.07
CA GLU A 507 -11.37 21.93 6.01
C GLU A 507 -10.66 22.34 7.30
N GLN A 508 -11.15 21.89 8.46
CA GLN A 508 -10.47 22.08 9.74
C GLN A 508 -9.07 21.45 9.70
N VAL A 509 -8.98 20.21 9.21
CA VAL A 509 -7.73 19.47 9.10
C VAL A 509 -6.80 20.12 8.07
N ALA A 510 -7.30 20.47 6.89
CA ALA A 510 -6.52 21.20 5.88
C ALA A 510 -5.93 22.49 6.43
N SER A 511 -6.75 23.32 7.09
CA SER A 511 -6.33 24.58 7.71
C SER A 511 -5.26 24.38 8.78
N LEU A 512 -5.38 23.31 9.59
CA LEU A 512 -4.36 22.99 10.59
C LEU A 512 -3.06 22.51 9.95
N ILE A 513 -3.11 21.72 8.87
CA ILE A 513 -1.92 21.28 8.12
C ILE A 513 -1.21 22.51 7.54
N ASP A 514 -1.93 23.38 6.84
CA ASP A 514 -1.37 24.57 6.21
C ASP A 514 -0.68 25.48 7.25
N LEU A 515 -1.30 25.64 8.42
CA LEU A 515 -0.70 26.37 9.55
C LEU A 515 0.59 25.71 10.05
N CYS A 516 0.59 24.38 10.21
CA CYS A 516 1.76 23.64 10.65
C CYS A 516 2.91 23.75 9.65
N GLU A 517 2.64 23.51 8.37
CA GLU A 517 3.62 23.59 7.29
C GLU A 517 4.19 25.02 7.16
N TYR A 518 3.35 26.05 7.26
CA TYR A 518 3.79 27.45 7.28
C TYR A 518 4.79 27.72 8.40
N HIS A 519 4.47 27.37 9.65
CA HIS A 519 5.38 27.62 10.76
C HIS A 519 6.67 26.81 10.69
N LEU A 520 6.62 25.61 10.13
CA LEU A 520 7.80 24.78 9.92
C LEU A 520 8.71 25.33 8.82
N SER A 521 8.14 25.86 7.73
CA SER A 521 8.93 26.52 6.67
C SER A 521 9.72 27.72 7.22
N LEU A 522 9.09 28.57 8.04
CA LEU A 522 9.76 29.69 8.71
C LEU A 522 10.90 29.24 9.64
N LEU A 523 10.76 28.09 10.29
CA LEU A 523 11.82 27.53 11.14
C LEU A 523 12.99 27.02 10.31
N ASP A 524 12.71 26.39 9.17
CA ASP A 524 13.73 25.88 8.25
C ASP A 524 14.52 27.03 7.62
N GLU A 525 13.86 28.11 7.21
CA GLU A 525 14.51 29.34 6.73
C GLU A 525 15.43 29.97 7.79
N LYS A 526 14.96 30.08 9.04
CA LYS A 526 15.80 30.61 10.14
C LYS A 526 17.03 29.76 10.39
N ARG A 527 16.92 28.44 10.29
CA ARG A 527 18.06 27.50 10.43
C ARG A 527 19.06 27.66 9.30
N LEU A 528 18.60 27.82 8.07
CA LEU A 528 19.45 28.06 6.90
C LEU A 528 20.23 29.39 7.01
N LEU A 529 19.56 30.46 7.48
CA LEU A 529 20.18 31.77 7.70
C LEU A 529 21.23 31.75 8.83
N CYS A 530 20.95 31.04 9.93
CA CYS A 530 21.92 30.86 11.01
C CYS A 530 23.10 29.95 10.60
N GLY A 531 22.87 28.94 9.76
CA GLY A 531 23.91 28.07 9.22
C GLY A 531 24.88 28.79 8.28
N ARG A 532 24.40 29.76 7.49
CA ARG A 532 25.26 30.61 6.63
C ARG A 532 26.18 31.55 7.42
N ARG A 533 25.81 31.96 8.63
CA ARG A 533 26.68 32.78 9.52
C ARG A 533 27.80 31.98 10.20
N ARG A 534 27.85 30.65 10.05
CA ARG A 534 28.88 29.77 10.65
C ARG A 534 29.90 29.20 9.65
N ARG A 535 30.06 29.79 8.46
CA ARG A 535 31.27 29.56 7.65
C ARG A 535 32.35 30.53 8.13
N PRO A 536 33.55 30.07 8.55
CA PRO A 536 34.64 30.98 8.86
C PRO A 536 35.00 31.76 7.59
N GLN A 537 34.99 33.09 7.69
CA GLN A 537 35.62 33.94 6.70
C GLN A 537 37.11 33.60 6.66
N SER A 538 37.61 33.55 5.43
CA SER A 538 39.02 33.51 5.04
C SER A 538 39.95 34.22 6.01
N SER A 539 40.99 33.51 6.44
CA SER A 539 42.20 34.05 7.06
C SER A 539 42.84 35.13 6.16
N PRO A 540 43.36 36.24 6.72
CA PRO A 540 44.07 37.27 5.96
C PRO A 540 45.51 36.80 5.58
N PRO A 541 46.17 37.48 4.63
CA PRO A 541 47.38 36.96 3.99
C PRO A 541 48.59 36.97 4.94
N GLN A 542 49.36 35.87 4.94
CA GLN A 542 50.65 35.79 5.63
C GLN A 542 51.72 36.57 4.85
N GLU A 543 52.26 37.60 5.47
CA GLU A 543 53.53 38.21 5.10
C GLU A 543 54.69 37.23 5.32
N MET A 544 55.61 37.20 4.35
CA MET A 544 56.92 36.58 4.47
C MET A 544 57.72 37.23 5.59
N ASN A 545 58.29 36.44 6.49
CA ASN A 545 59.61 36.74 7.03
C ASN A 545 60.37 35.48 7.46
N ALA A 546 61.61 35.44 7.00
CA ALA A 546 62.58 34.36 7.17
C ALA A 546 63.34 34.47 8.50
N ARG A 547 64.14 33.42 8.79
CA ARG A 547 65.12 33.20 9.88
C ARG A 547 64.53 32.40 11.07
N THR A 548 65.13 31.35 11.62
CA THR A 548 66.47 30.73 11.49
C THR A 548 66.38 29.30 12.00
N GLN A 549 67.14 28.37 11.42
CA GLN A 549 67.34 27.01 11.94
C GLN A 549 68.34 27.01 13.10
N SER A 550 68.09 26.19 14.14
CA SER A 550 69.16 25.45 14.85
C SER A 550 68.60 24.25 15.65
N ALA A 551 69.06 23.08 15.22
CA ALA A 551 69.19 21.75 15.86
C ALA A 551 68.99 21.59 17.38
N ALA A 552 68.40 20.44 17.79
CA ALA A 552 69.12 19.29 18.38
C ALA A 552 68.18 18.27 19.09
N GLY A 553 68.46 16.96 18.90
CA GLY A 553 68.12 15.75 19.70
C GLY A 553 66.68 15.52 20.24
N SER A 554 66.12 14.32 20.38
CA SER A 554 66.69 13.00 20.67
C SER A 554 65.56 11.94 20.55
N LEU A 555 65.93 10.72 20.21
CA LEU A 555 65.11 9.53 19.98
C LEU A 555 64.76 8.76 21.28
N ALA A 556 63.50 8.28 21.33
CA ALA A 556 63.02 6.95 21.80
C ALA A 556 63.05 6.60 23.33
N PRO A 557 62.40 5.49 23.78
CA PRO A 557 61.04 4.98 23.50
C PRO A 557 60.29 4.36 24.72
N ARG A 558 59.01 3.99 24.49
CA ARG A 558 58.22 2.85 25.06
C ARG A 558 58.23 2.55 26.58
N MET A 559 57.03 2.44 27.15
CA MET A 559 56.70 1.43 28.17
C MET A 559 55.24 0.95 28.04
N ILE A 560 55.10 -0.35 28.24
CA ILE A 560 53.93 -1.23 28.08
C ILE A 560 53.12 -1.26 29.39
N GLY A 561 51.79 -1.40 29.31
CA GLY A 561 50.91 -1.50 30.49
C GLY A 561 49.62 -2.30 30.26
N ALA A 562 49.77 -3.62 30.29
CA ALA A 562 48.83 -4.73 30.52
C ALA A 562 47.29 -4.52 30.70
N ASN A 563 46.58 -5.35 29.92
CA ASN A 563 45.33 -6.09 30.16
C ASN A 563 44.80 -6.22 31.61
N LYS A 564 43.46 -6.14 31.75
CA LYS A 564 42.67 -7.07 32.59
C LYS A 564 41.34 -7.42 31.93
N LEU A 565 41.16 -8.72 31.69
CA LEU A 565 39.94 -9.42 31.32
C LEU A 565 39.02 -9.61 32.54
N SER A 566 37.71 -9.59 32.34
CA SER A 566 36.75 -10.27 33.23
C SER A 566 35.62 -10.90 32.41
N HIS A 567 35.58 -12.24 32.43
CA HIS A 567 34.49 -13.08 31.96
C HIS A 567 33.31 -13.08 32.94
N SER A 568 32.09 -13.22 32.44
CA SER A 568 31.04 -14.01 33.11
C SER A 568 30.14 -14.70 32.07
N ARG A 569 30.11 -16.04 32.15
CA ARG A 569 29.14 -16.94 31.51
C ARG A 569 27.89 -17.04 32.38
N HIS A 570 26.71 -17.22 31.78
CA HIS A 570 25.61 -18.11 32.21
C HIS A 570 24.63 -18.18 31.01
N ALA A 571 24.53 -19.29 30.27
CA ALA A 571 23.93 -20.60 30.56
C ALA A 571 22.41 -20.61 30.31
N LEU A 572 22.04 -21.36 29.27
CA LEU A 572 20.71 -21.73 28.81
C LEU A 572 20.08 -22.78 29.75
N SER A 573 18.77 -22.67 29.91
CA SER A 573 17.79 -23.76 30.01
C SER A 573 16.54 -23.33 29.26
#